data_AF-A0A1I7L347-F1
#
_entry.id   AF-A0A1I7L347-F1
#
_cell.length_a   1.000
_cell.length_b   1.000
_cell.length_c   1.000
_cell.angle_alpha   90.00
_cell.angle_beta   90.00
_cell.angle_gamma   90.00
#
_symmetry.space_group_name_H-M   'P 1'
#
loop_
_entity.id
_entity.type
_entity.pdbx_description
1 polymer ?
#
loop_
_entity_poly.entity_id
_entity_poly.type
_entity_poly.pdbx_seq_one_letter_code
_entity_poly.pdbx_strand_id
1 'polypeptide(L)'
;MLAFEAAALRDAGVDFAPVPPRYRSTYFSHVFAGGYSAGYYGYLWSEKLDADTVNWFEENGGMLRKNGDHFRKALLSKGGTMDAMQMYRAFRGRDARIEPLLERRGLTEK
;
A
#
# COMPACT_ATOMS: atom_id res chain seq x y z
N MET A 1 13.87 24.62 -5.72
CA MET A 1 13.18 23.57 -4.92
C MET A 1 11.73 23.95 -4.63
N LEU A 2 11.43 25.06 -3.94
CA LEU A 2 10.04 25.44 -3.63
C LEU A 2 9.19 25.78 -4.87
N ALA A 3 9.75 26.46 -5.87
CA ALA A 3 9.06 26.73 -7.13
C ALA A 3 8.70 25.44 -7.90
N PHE A 4 9.60 24.45 -7.86
CA PHE A 4 9.37 23.13 -8.46
C PHE A 4 8.27 22.36 -7.73
N GLU A 5 8.30 22.31 -6.40
CA GLU A 5 7.26 21.66 -5.59
C GLU A 5 5.88 22.25 -5.90
N ALA A 6 5.76 23.58 -5.91
CA ALA A 6 4.49 24.23 -6.19
C ALA A 6 3.99 23.94 -7.61
N ALA A 7 4.88 23.90 -8.62
CA ALA A 7 4.51 23.50 -9.97
C ALA A 7 4.05 22.04 -10.03
N ALA A 8 4.79 21.12 -9.42
CA ALA A 8 4.46 19.70 -9.40
C ALA A 8 3.10 19.41 -8.75
N LEU A 9 2.76 20.09 -7.65
CA LEU A 9 1.46 19.96 -6.99
C LEU A 9 0.31 20.47 -7.87
N ARG A 10 0.51 21.59 -8.58
CA ARG A 10 -0.48 22.14 -9.50
C ARG A 10 -0.69 21.23 -10.71
N ASP A 11 0.38 20.76 -11.32
CA ASP A 11 0.33 19.90 -12.49
C ASP A 11 -0.36 18.56 -12.17
N ALA A 12 -0.16 18.03 -10.96
CA ALA A 12 -0.83 16.83 -10.46
C ALA A 12 -2.27 17.08 -9.95
N GLY A 13 -2.74 18.33 -9.92
CA GLY A 13 -4.10 18.68 -9.46
C GLY A 13 -4.32 18.54 -7.95
N VAL A 14 -3.26 18.55 -7.14
CA VAL A 14 -3.30 18.34 -5.69
C VAL A 14 -2.79 19.54 -4.88
N ASP A 15 -2.64 20.71 -5.51
CA ASP A 15 -2.33 21.97 -4.83
C ASP A 15 -3.57 22.51 -4.08
N PHE A 16 -3.88 21.88 -2.94
CA PHE A 16 -5.02 22.23 -2.10
C PHE A 16 -4.57 22.70 -0.73
N ALA A 17 -4.64 24.02 -0.50
CA ALA A 17 -4.09 24.66 0.70
C ALA A 17 -4.55 24.06 2.06
N PRO A 18 -5.82 23.64 2.24
CA PRO A 18 -6.25 22.99 3.48
C PRO A 18 -5.65 21.61 3.72
N VAL A 19 -5.14 20.94 2.68
CA VAL A 19 -4.50 19.61 2.77
C VAL A 19 -3.17 19.64 2.02
N PRO A 20 -2.13 20.28 2.59
CA PRO A 20 -0.80 20.26 1.99
C PRO A 20 -0.27 18.82 1.90
N PRO A 21 0.74 18.55 1.06
CA PRO A 21 1.36 17.22 1.02
C PRO A 21 1.88 16.85 2.41
N ARG A 22 1.74 15.57 2.77
CA ARG A 22 2.13 15.05 4.09
C ARG A 22 3.57 15.39 4.47
N TYR A 23 4.46 15.40 3.48
CA TYR A 23 5.84 15.86 3.60
C TYR A 23 6.14 16.81 2.44
N ARG A 24 6.74 17.96 2.73
CA ARG A 24 7.29 18.85 1.70
C ARG A 24 8.74 18.53 1.45
N SER A 25 9.25 18.97 0.32
CA SER A 25 10.55 18.59 -0.22
C SER A 25 11.69 18.79 0.78
N THR A 26 11.68 19.89 1.54
CA THR A 26 12.76 20.23 2.48
C THR A 26 12.79 19.35 3.74
N TYR A 27 11.73 18.59 4.01
CA TYR A 27 11.64 17.69 5.16
C TYR A 27 11.11 16.29 4.79
N PHE A 28 11.25 15.90 3.51
CA PHE A 28 10.81 14.60 3.03
C PHE A 28 11.90 13.53 3.17
N SER A 29 12.21 13.14 4.41
CA SER A 29 13.30 12.21 4.71
C SER A 29 13.16 10.86 4.02
N HIS A 30 11.94 10.33 3.82
CA HIS A 30 11.72 9.05 3.13
C HIS A 30 12.37 9.01 1.73
N VAL A 31 12.25 10.10 0.99
CA VAL A 31 12.69 10.21 -0.41
C VAL A 31 14.14 10.68 -0.50
N PHE A 32 14.56 11.65 0.33
CA PHE A 32 15.87 12.30 0.20
C PHE A 32 16.99 11.71 1.09
N ALA A 33 16.63 11.03 2.17
CA ALA A 33 17.59 10.41 3.10
C ALA A 33 17.30 8.94 3.40
N GLY A 34 16.16 8.43 2.92
CA GLY A 34 15.74 7.04 3.01
C GLY A 34 15.88 6.30 1.68
N GLY A 35 15.26 5.14 1.59
CA GLY A 35 15.25 4.30 0.38
C GLY A 35 14.00 4.44 -0.49
N TYR A 36 13.16 5.46 -0.28
CA TYR A 36 11.86 5.58 -0.96
C TYR A 36 11.85 6.60 -2.11
N SER A 37 13.03 6.98 -2.62
CA SER A 37 13.10 7.79 -3.84
C SER A 37 12.40 7.07 -5.00
N ALA A 38 11.47 7.77 -5.65
CA ALA A 38 10.55 7.19 -6.63
C ALA A 38 9.80 5.92 -6.12
N GLY A 39 9.64 5.77 -4.80
CA GLY A 39 9.06 4.58 -4.15
C GLY A 39 8.05 4.90 -3.05
N TYR A 40 7.76 6.18 -2.78
CA TYR A 40 6.80 6.55 -1.72
C TYR A 40 5.38 6.06 -2.00
N TYR A 41 5.02 5.82 -3.27
CA TYR A 41 3.75 5.17 -3.63
C TYR A 41 3.65 3.73 -3.10
N GLY A 42 4.77 3.11 -2.71
CA GLY A 42 4.85 1.76 -2.17
C GLY A 42 3.96 1.55 -0.95
N TYR A 43 3.68 2.60 -0.16
CA TYR A 43 2.68 2.55 0.92
C TYR A 43 1.29 2.22 0.39
N LEU A 44 0.75 3.00 -0.56
CA LEU A 44 -0.57 2.73 -1.13
C LEU A 44 -0.60 1.42 -1.94
N TRP A 45 0.48 1.08 -2.62
CA TRP A 45 0.59 -0.17 -3.35
C TRP A 45 0.54 -1.40 -2.42
N SER A 46 1.26 -1.36 -1.31
CA SER A 46 1.22 -2.43 -0.30
C SER A 46 -0.09 -2.45 0.48
N GLU A 47 -0.73 -1.31 0.70
CA GLU A 47 -2.03 -1.23 1.36
C GLU A 47 -3.15 -1.92 0.56
N LYS A 48 -3.03 -1.96 -0.78
CA LYS A 48 -3.92 -2.78 -1.62
C LYS A 48 -3.86 -4.26 -1.20
N LEU A 49 -2.66 -4.79 -0.99
CA LEU A 49 -2.46 -6.19 -0.59
C LEU A 49 -2.99 -6.44 0.83
N ASP A 50 -2.77 -5.48 1.74
CA ASP A 50 -3.29 -5.50 3.11
C ASP A 50 -4.83 -5.52 3.13
N ALA A 51 -5.49 -4.59 2.45
CA ALA A 51 -6.94 -4.53 2.42
C ALA A 51 -7.59 -5.83 1.91
N ASP A 52 -7.07 -6.40 0.84
CA ASP A 52 -7.56 -7.69 0.34
C ASP A 52 -7.15 -8.89 1.22
N THR A 53 -6.10 -8.75 2.05
CA THR A 53 -5.71 -9.74 3.06
C THR A 53 -6.67 -9.75 4.25
N VAL A 54 -7.15 -8.59 4.70
CA VAL A 54 -8.19 -8.51 5.74
C VAL A 54 -9.42 -9.31 5.32
N ASN A 55 -9.90 -9.11 4.10
CA ASN A 55 -11.03 -9.87 3.56
C ASN A 55 -10.73 -11.38 3.50
N TRP A 56 -9.50 -11.79 3.15
CA TRP A 56 -9.12 -13.21 3.20
C TRP A 56 -9.26 -13.78 4.61
N PHE A 57 -8.85 -13.04 5.65
CA PHE A 57 -9.03 -13.50 7.03
C PHE A 57 -10.51 -13.64 7.37
N GLU A 58 -11.35 -12.68 7.02
CA GLU A 58 -12.81 -12.72 7.26
C GLU A 58 -13.46 -13.90 6.54
N GLU A 59 -13.17 -14.10 5.25
CA GLU A 59 -13.62 -15.22 4.42
C GLU A 59 -13.24 -16.59 5.02
N ASN A 60 -12.15 -16.66 5.79
CA ASN A 60 -11.61 -17.89 6.37
C ASN A 60 -11.89 -18.05 7.87
N GLY A 61 -12.85 -17.30 8.42
CA GLY A 61 -13.30 -17.42 9.81
C GLY A 61 -12.51 -16.60 10.83
N GLY A 62 -11.78 -15.57 10.37
CA GLY A 62 -11.13 -14.56 11.20
C GLY A 62 -9.87 -15.03 11.92
N MET A 63 -9.76 -14.68 13.20
CA MET A 63 -8.56 -14.85 14.02
C MET A 63 -8.37 -16.30 14.51
N LEU A 64 -8.12 -17.21 13.58
CA LEU A 64 -7.86 -18.63 13.86
C LEU A 64 -6.37 -18.95 13.74
N ARG A 65 -5.86 -19.84 14.61
CA ARG A 65 -4.45 -20.29 14.58
C ARG A 65 -4.04 -20.81 13.19
N LYS A 66 -4.90 -21.62 12.56
CA LYS A 66 -4.67 -22.15 11.20
C LYS A 66 -4.48 -21.05 10.14
N ASN A 67 -5.16 -19.92 10.27
CA ASN A 67 -5.06 -18.80 9.32
C ASN A 67 -3.73 -18.07 9.48
N GLY A 68 -3.28 -17.87 10.72
CA GLY A 68 -1.95 -17.33 11.02
C GLY A 68 -0.83 -18.25 10.52
N ASP A 69 -0.96 -19.57 10.69
CA ASP A 69 0.02 -20.54 10.22
C ASP A 69 0.10 -20.56 8.67
N HIS A 70 -1.04 -20.45 7.98
CA HIS A 70 -1.09 -20.29 6.52
C HIS A 70 -0.41 -19.00 6.06
N PHE A 71 -0.77 -17.85 6.63
CA PHE A 71 -0.18 -16.56 6.28
C PHE A 71 1.34 -16.53 6.51
N ARG A 72 1.80 -17.11 7.62
CA ARG A 72 3.24 -17.27 7.91
C ARG A 72 3.93 -18.11 6.85
N LYS A 73 3.40 -19.31 6.55
CA LYS A 73 4.03 -20.29 5.65
C LYS A 73 4.04 -19.82 4.19
N ALA A 74 2.97 -19.16 3.75
CA ALA A 74 2.81 -18.75 2.36
C ALA A 74 3.54 -17.44 2.04
N LEU A 75 3.63 -16.51 3.00
CA LEU A 75 4.07 -15.14 2.74
C LEU A 75 5.19 -14.68 3.67
N LEU A 76 4.94 -14.56 4.98
CA LEU A 76 5.87 -13.87 5.90
C LEU A 76 7.23 -14.58 6.05
N SER A 77 7.28 -15.91 5.97
CA SER A 77 8.51 -16.66 6.16
C SER A 77 9.42 -16.71 4.92
N LYS A 78 9.01 -16.13 3.80
CA LYS A 78 9.69 -16.29 2.50
C LYS A 78 10.75 -15.23 2.23
N GLY A 79 10.67 -14.05 2.83
CA GLY A 79 11.57 -12.94 2.52
C GLY A 79 11.63 -12.66 1.02
N GLY A 80 12.83 -12.37 0.50
CA GLY A 80 13.06 -12.10 -0.94
C GLY A 80 13.33 -13.34 -1.80
N THR A 81 12.89 -14.54 -1.39
CA THR A 81 13.22 -15.80 -2.10
C THR A 81 12.33 -16.09 -3.32
N MET A 82 11.28 -15.30 -3.53
CA MET A 82 10.32 -15.43 -4.62
C MET A 82 9.80 -14.05 -5.01
N ASP A 83 9.22 -13.91 -6.21
CA ASP A 83 8.50 -12.71 -6.59
C ASP A 83 7.34 -12.41 -5.62
N ALA A 84 7.21 -11.15 -5.21
CA ALA A 84 6.24 -10.73 -4.21
C ALA A 84 4.79 -10.99 -4.64
N MET A 85 4.47 -10.81 -5.92
CA MET A 85 3.12 -11.03 -6.42
C MET A 85 2.82 -12.53 -6.57
N GLN A 86 3.80 -13.35 -6.93
CA GLN A 86 3.67 -14.81 -6.87
C GLN A 86 3.42 -15.30 -5.43
N MET A 87 4.16 -14.79 -4.44
CA MET A 87 3.93 -15.11 -3.03
C MET A 87 2.53 -14.71 -2.58
N TYR A 88 2.07 -13.52 -2.97
CA TYR A 88 0.73 -13.05 -2.66
C TYR A 88 -0.35 -13.96 -3.28
N ARG A 89 -0.22 -14.33 -4.56
CA ARG A 89 -1.14 -15.28 -5.21
C ARG A 89 -1.16 -16.63 -4.51
N ALA A 90 -0.01 -17.15 -4.08
CA ALA A 90 0.07 -18.41 -3.36
C ALA A 90 -0.64 -18.34 -2.00
N PHE A 91 -0.61 -17.20 -1.32
CA PHE A 91 -1.36 -16.95 -0.09
C PHE A 91 -2.86 -16.77 -0.35
N ARG A 92 -3.23 -15.85 -1.25
CA ARG A 92 -4.60 -15.37 -1.48
C ARG A 92 -5.44 -16.30 -2.36
N GLY A 93 -4.80 -17.09 -3.21
CA GLY A 93 -5.42 -17.92 -4.25
C GLY A 93 -5.72 -17.18 -5.57
N ARG A 94 -5.48 -15.86 -5.62
CA ARG A 94 -5.71 -14.99 -6.78
C ARG A 94 -4.86 -13.72 -6.67
N ASP A 95 -4.85 -12.92 -7.73
CA ASP A 95 -4.31 -11.56 -7.68
C ASP A 95 -5.08 -10.67 -6.70
N ALA A 96 -4.38 -9.65 -6.19
CA ALA A 96 -4.95 -8.66 -5.30
C ALA A 96 -5.99 -7.79 -6.00
N ARG A 97 -7.14 -7.63 -5.35
CA ARG A 97 -8.24 -6.76 -5.76
C ARG A 97 -8.09 -5.35 -5.17
N ILE A 98 -8.57 -4.33 -5.87
CA ILE A 98 -8.43 -2.92 -5.44
C ILE A 98 -9.63 -2.45 -4.61
N GLU A 99 -10.78 -3.08 -4.83
CA GLU A 99 -12.06 -2.77 -4.23
C GLU A 99 -12.01 -2.68 -2.70
N PRO A 100 -11.34 -3.60 -1.96
CA PRO A 100 -11.23 -3.49 -0.50
C PRO A 100 -10.51 -2.22 -0.04
N LEU A 101 -9.50 -1.77 -0.80
CA LEU A 101 -8.79 -0.53 -0.50
C LEU A 101 -9.65 0.71 -0.79
N LEU A 102 -10.42 0.68 -1.88
CA LEU A 102 -11.33 1.78 -2.22
C LEU A 102 -12.40 1.94 -1.15
N GLU A 103 -13.00 0.85 -0.69
CA GLU A 103 -13.98 0.87 0.40
C GLU A 103 -13.37 1.42 1.69
N ARG A 104 -12.20 0.88 2.09
CA ARG A 104 -11.47 1.33 3.29
C ARG A 104 -11.16 2.83 3.28
N ARG A 105 -10.87 3.40 2.11
CA ARG A 105 -10.53 4.83 1.94
C ARG A 105 -11.73 5.71 1.59
N GLY A 106 -12.93 5.16 1.48
CA GLY A 106 -14.14 5.90 1.11
C GLY A 106 -14.10 6.44 -0.33
N LEU A 107 -13.48 5.68 -1.24
CA LEU A 107 -13.28 6.03 -2.66
C LEU A 107 -14.15 5.20 -3.61
N THR A 108 -15.13 4.47 -3.09
CA THR A 108 -16.20 3.86 -3.91
C THR A 108 -17.21 4.94 -4.31
N GLU A 109 -17.81 4.81 -5.48
CA GLU A 109 -18.94 5.67 -5.87
C GLU A 109 -20.04 5.63 -4.79
N LYS A 110 -20.67 6.78 -4.55
CA LYS A 110 -21.83 6.90 -3.64
C LYS A 110 -23.13 6.55 -4.37
#